data_AF-A0A7X1L5S0-F1
#
_entry.id   AF-A0A7X1L5S0-F1
#
_cell.length_a   1.000
_cell.length_b   1.000
_cell.length_c   1.000
_cell.angle_alpha   90.00
_cell.angle_beta   90.00
_cell.angle_gamma   90.00
#
_symmetry.space_group_name_H-M   'P 1'
#
loop_
_entity.id
_entity.type
_entity.pdbx_description
1 polymer ?
#
loop_
_entity_poly.entity_id
_entity_poly.type
_entity_poly.pdbx_seq_one_letter_code
_entity_poly.pdbx_strand_id
1 'polypeptide(L)'
;MFVTPKENPIFASLNSYYVNIERLIEHFQGEVGCGALSFKSSSSEGILFFDKDEILNGIYFQKNNELTGSEAVDQLIQLSESTNFSLNVYLLRAEDIYFWSTMPNAQRIYQDLTTEFTDLEGLIKKMKSEGLTGFIEVVIGDANGEGLIFFNNGQVSGGSYSWGSGDSRREEEDQEKLVQLTKDHGGAFHVSRIPMDEKNIASETDDDLNPEEVLEKPSTRIVTAMEEMMAIFERTVSAQKNIPSDFATLLNRKFVEKADRYPFLDPFAAEFKYAEEKIKFDGDTTDKELTQGVLESIKELAAELDALTQFKSNLVTWMKKYSEEVKLFDIKL
;
A
#
# COMPACT_ATOMS: atom_id res chain seq x y z
N MET A 1 8.37 -17.83 -2.01
CA MET A 1 9.50 -17.04 -2.62
C MET A 1 10.05 -16.09 -1.56
N PHE A 2 11.37 -15.98 -1.37
CA PHE A 2 11.93 -15.07 -0.34
C PHE A 2 12.36 -13.74 -0.97
N VAL A 3 11.68 -12.64 -0.62
CA VAL A 3 12.01 -11.27 -1.06
C VAL A 3 12.33 -10.45 0.17
N THR A 4 13.47 -9.76 0.13
CA THR A 4 13.90 -8.84 1.19
C THR A 4 14.07 -7.43 0.63
N PRO A 5 13.96 -6.39 1.48
CA PRO A 5 14.45 -5.06 1.15
C PRO A 5 15.89 -5.13 0.63
N LYS A 6 16.18 -4.39 -0.44
CA LYS A 6 17.51 -4.36 -1.06
C LYS A 6 18.42 -3.32 -0.42
N GLU A 7 17.84 -2.34 0.28
CA GLU A 7 18.56 -1.25 0.95
C GLU A 7 19.42 -1.74 2.09
N ASN A 8 20.30 -0.85 2.56
CA ASN A 8 21.09 -1.14 3.76
C ASN A 8 20.20 -1.15 5.01
N PRO A 9 20.30 -2.20 5.86
CA PRO A 9 19.60 -2.20 7.12
C PRO A 9 20.12 -1.09 8.03
N ILE A 10 19.22 -0.50 8.83
CA ILE A 10 19.57 0.50 9.84
C ILE A 10 20.31 -0.12 11.03
N PHE A 11 20.04 -1.40 11.30
CA PHE A 11 20.80 -2.22 12.23
C PHE A 11 21.10 -3.58 11.60
N ALA A 12 22.37 -3.98 11.61
CA ALA A 12 22.82 -5.20 10.95
C ALA A 12 23.51 -6.16 11.93
N SER A 13 23.39 -7.46 11.64
CA SER A 13 24.13 -8.53 12.32
C SER A 13 23.95 -8.58 13.84
N LEU A 14 22.76 -8.21 14.31
CA LEU A 14 22.39 -8.32 15.72
C LEU A 14 22.12 -9.80 16.04
N ASN A 15 22.76 -10.36 17.05
CA ASN A 15 22.57 -11.77 17.38
C ASN A 15 21.34 -11.95 18.29
N SER A 16 20.38 -12.77 17.86
CA SER A 16 19.12 -13.00 18.58
C SER A 16 19.32 -13.52 20.00
N TYR A 17 20.46 -14.17 20.29
CA TYR A 17 20.80 -14.63 21.63
C TYR A 17 20.78 -13.51 22.70
N TYR A 18 21.10 -12.27 22.31
CA TYR A 18 21.20 -11.16 23.25
C TYR A 18 19.93 -10.29 23.31
N VAL A 19 18.89 -10.65 22.55
CA VAL A 19 17.80 -9.73 22.25
C VAL A 19 16.47 -10.44 22.40
N ASN A 20 15.56 -9.82 23.14
CA ASN A 20 14.17 -10.23 23.12
C ASN A 20 13.52 -9.67 21.85
N ILE A 21 13.03 -10.56 20.99
CA ILE A 21 12.52 -10.20 19.65
C ILE A 21 11.29 -9.29 19.75
N GLU A 22 10.34 -9.60 20.63
CA GLU A 22 9.11 -8.81 20.79
C GLU A 22 9.45 -7.37 21.18
N ARG A 23 10.31 -7.18 22.20
CA ARG A 23 10.76 -5.85 22.63
C ARG A 23 11.57 -5.12 21.56
N LEU A 24 12.32 -5.86 20.74
CA LEU A 24 13.05 -5.27 19.62
C LEU A 24 12.07 -4.70 18.60
N ILE A 25 11.01 -5.44 18.28
CA ILE A 25 9.95 -5.00 17.38
C ILE A 25 9.27 -3.77 17.97
N GLU A 26 8.75 -3.85 19.20
CA GLU A 26 8.10 -2.72 19.90
C GLU A 26 8.98 -1.45 19.89
N HIS A 27 10.30 -1.61 20.12
CA HIS A 27 11.24 -0.50 20.08
C HIS A 27 11.28 0.16 18.71
N PHE A 28 11.39 -0.62 17.63
CA PHE A 28 11.44 -0.08 16.27
C PHE A 28 10.07 0.41 15.76
N GLN A 29 8.96 -0.16 16.22
CA GLN A 29 7.64 0.41 15.99
C GLN A 29 7.55 1.84 16.55
N GLY A 30 8.10 2.07 17.74
CA GLY A 30 8.16 3.40 18.36
C GLY A 30 9.20 4.35 17.76
N GLU A 31 10.35 3.85 17.34
CA GLU A 31 11.47 4.67 16.84
C GLU A 31 11.29 5.06 15.37
N VAL A 32 10.91 4.09 14.52
CA VAL A 32 10.89 4.27 13.06
C VAL A 32 9.50 4.12 12.44
N GLY A 33 8.51 3.66 13.20
CA GLY A 33 7.15 3.45 12.73
C GLY A 33 7.01 2.17 11.91
N CYS A 34 7.65 2.08 10.75
CA CYS A 34 7.48 0.96 9.83
C CYS A 34 8.81 0.32 9.44
N GLY A 35 8.82 -1.01 9.34
CA GLY A 35 10.05 -1.71 9.02
C GLY A 35 9.91 -3.20 8.79
N ALA A 36 11.05 -3.84 8.56
CA ALA A 36 11.15 -5.29 8.48
C ALA A 36 12.30 -5.80 9.35
N LEU A 37 12.09 -6.94 9.99
CA LEU A 37 13.11 -7.65 10.75
C LEU A 37 13.43 -8.96 10.03
N SER A 38 14.62 -9.05 9.45
CA SER A 38 15.12 -10.25 8.81
C SER A 38 15.87 -11.13 9.80
N PHE A 39 15.68 -12.44 9.68
CA PHE A 39 16.28 -13.50 10.46
C PHE A 39 17.10 -14.38 9.53
N LYS A 40 18.37 -14.61 9.87
CA LYS A 40 19.23 -15.53 9.11
C LYS A 40 20.02 -16.44 10.05
N SER A 41 19.87 -17.74 9.88
CA SER A 41 20.67 -18.77 10.53
C SER A 41 21.38 -19.64 9.48
N SER A 42 22.14 -20.64 9.92
CA SER A 42 22.76 -21.62 9.01
C SER A 42 21.76 -22.57 8.35
N SER A 43 20.53 -22.65 8.84
CA SER A 43 19.54 -23.65 8.38
C SER A 43 18.17 -23.09 8.03
N SER A 44 17.91 -21.84 8.40
CA SER A 44 16.63 -21.17 8.21
C SER A 44 16.82 -19.68 7.98
N GLU A 45 15.90 -19.10 7.24
CA GLU A 45 15.81 -17.66 7.00
C GLU A 45 14.37 -17.22 7.19
N GLY A 46 14.16 -15.96 7.49
CA GLY A 46 12.82 -15.40 7.57
C GLY A 46 12.84 -13.89 7.60
N ILE A 47 11.66 -13.31 7.48
CA ILE A 47 11.45 -11.88 7.58
C ILE A 47 10.05 -11.64 8.12
N LEU A 48 9.91 -10.67 9.00
CA LEU A 48 8.62 -10.12 9.40
C LEU A 48 8.55 -8.64 9.07
N PHE A 49 7.34 -8.16 8.83
CA PHE A 49 7.02 -6.77 8.52
C PHE A 49 6.15 -6.22 9.63
N PHE A 50 6.42 -4.99 10.06
CA PHE A 50 5.66 -4.31 11.10
C PHE A 50 5.38 -2.86 10.71
N ASP A 51 4.26 -2.34 11.19
CA ASP A 51 4.00 -0.92 11.26
C ASP A 51 4.02 -0.43 12.72
N LYS A 52 3.61 0.81 12.95
CA LYS A 52 3.72 1.45 14.26
C LYS A 52 2.83 0.81 15.33
N ASP A 53 1.81 0.06 14.92
CA ASP A 53 0.76 -0.46 15.79
C ASP A 53 0.91 -1.99 15.93
N GLU A 54 1.26 -2.71 14.85
CA GLU A 54 1.26 -4.16 14.83
C GLU A 54 2.30 -4.83 13.91
N ILE A 55 2.43 -6.15 14.05
CA ILE A 55 3.14 -7.00 13.10
C ILE A 55 2.16 -7.37 11.99
N LEU A 56 2.51 -7.05 10.75
CA LEU A 56 1.61 -7.16 9.60
C LEU A 56 1.64 -8.55 8.95
N ASN A 57 2.83 -9.12 8.77
CA ASN A 57 3.01 -10.43 8.14
C ASN A 57 4.43 -10.97 8.40
N GLY A 58 4.62 -12.26 8.21
CA GLY A 58 5.92 -12.92 8.24
C GLY A 58 6.08 -13.98 7.17
N ILE A 59 7.33 -14.32 6.89
CA ILE A 59 7.71 -15.51 6.13
C ILE A 59 8.84 -16.22 6.87
N TYR A 60 8.71 -17.53 6.98
CA TYR A 60 9.74 -18.40 7.51
C TYR A 60 10.08 -19.48 6.48
N PHE A 61 11.37 -19.64 6.22
CA PHE A 61 11.91 -20.64 5.32
C PHE A 61 12.89 -21.55 6.03
N GLN A 62 12.67 -22.85 5.89
CA GLN A 62 13.62 -23.87 6.28
C GLN A 62 13.61 -25.01 5.29
N LYS A 63 14.72 -25.18 4.55
CA LYS A 63 14.84 -26.16 3.47
C LYS A 63 13.71 -26.02 2.43
N ASN A 64 12.73 -26.94 2.43
CA ASN A 64 11.57 -26.93 1.54
C ASN A 64 10.26 -26.59 2.26
N ASN A 65 10.32 -26.17 3.52
CA ASN A 65 9.16 -25.71 4.27
C ASN A 65 9.12 -24.19 4.24
N GLU A 66 8.00 -23.64 3.75
CA GLU A 66 7.68 -22.21 3.73
C GLU A 66 6.43 -22.02 4.58
N LEU A 67 6.53 -21.17 5.60
CA LEU A 67 5.38 -20.69 6.36
C LEU A 67 5.21 -19.21 6.06
N THR A 68 3.97 -18.74 6.05
CA THR A 68 3.59 -17.34 5.84
C THR A 68 2.57 -16.91 6.89
N GLY A 69 2.34 -15.61 7.08
CA GLY A 69 1.29 -15.14 8.00
C GLY A 69 1.72 -15.19 9.47
N SER A 70 0.72 -15.24 10.35
CA SER A 70 0.88 -15.35 11.80
C SER A 70 1.75 -16.56 12.19
N GLU A 71 1.50 -17.72 11.57
CA GLU A 71 2.26 -18.96 11.82
C GLU A 71 3.77 -18.78 11.61
N ALA A 72 4.16 -17.99 10.61
CA ALA A 72 5.57 -17.70 10.34
C ALA A 72 6.18 -16.77 11.40
N VAL A 73 5.41 -15.78 11.86
CA VAL A 73 5.82 -14.84 12.91
C VAL A 73 6.04 -15.59 14.22
N ASP A 74 5.06 -16.39 14.64
CA ASP A 74 5.14 -17.20 15.85
C ASP A 74 6.33 -18.16 15.81
N GLN A 75 6.53 -18.83 14.66
CA GLN A 75 7.66 -19.73 14.46
C GLN A 75 9.00 -18.99 14.57
N LEU A 76 9.12 -17.78 14.04
CA LEU A 76 10.35 -16.98 14.12
C LEU A 76 10.64 -16.53 15.55
N ILE A 77 9.62 -16.03 16.27
CA ILE A 77 9.75 -15.61 17.67
C ILE A 77 10.12 -16.81 18.54
N GLN A 78 9.40 -17.93 18.42
CA GLN A 78 9.67 -19.13 19.20
C GLN A 78 11.07 -19.70 18.93
N LEU A 79 11.49 -19.79 17.66
CA LEU A 79 12.81 -20.31 17.33
C LEU A 79 13.94 -19.40 17.81
N SER A 80 13.70 -18.10 17.94
CA SER A 80 14.73 -17.17 18.41
C SER A 80 15.22 -17.47 19.84
N GLU A 81 14.43 -18.19 20.64
CA GLU A 81 14.81 -18.63 22.00
C GLU A 81 15.82 -19.79 22.00
N SER A 82 15.86 -20.58 20.92
CA SER A 82 16.66 -21.82 20.84
C SER A 82 17.64 -21.85 19.67
N THR A 83 17.51 -20.92 18.73
CA THR A 83 18.33 -20.76 17.54
C THR A 83 18.91 -19.36 17.49
N ASN A 84 20.22 -19.27 17.27
CA ASN A 84 20.89 -17.99 17.10
C ASN A 84 20.71 -17.51 15.66
N PHE A 85 19.88 -16.49 15.48
CA PHE A 85 19.72 -15.76 14.24
C PHE A 85 20.64 -14.53 14.22
N SER A 86 21.19 -14.24 13.04
CA SER A 86 21.66 -12.92 12.69
C SER A 86 20.45 -12.10 12.24
N LEU A 87 20.19 -11.00 12.94
CA LEU A 87 19.05 -10.12 12.72
C LEU A 87 19.49 -8.85 12.00
N ASN A 88 18.71 -8.45 11.00
CA ASN A 88 18.85 -7.17 10.32
C ASN A 88 17.51 -6.42 10.39
N VAL A 89 17.56 -5.15 10.75
CA VAL A 89 16.40 -4.26 10.83
C VAL A 89 16.44 -3.32 9.65
N TYR A 90 15.37 -3.29 8.88
CA TYR A 90 15.20 -2.42 7.72
C TYR A 90 14.15 -1.38 8.04
N LEU A 91 14.46 -0.12 7.75
CA LEU A 91 13.48 0.95 7.70
C LEU A 91 12.67 0.80 6.42
N LEU A 92 11.36 0.93 6.49
CA LEU A 92 10.49 0.93 5.32
C LEU A 92 9.51 2.10 5.40
N ARG A 93 9.17 2.68 4.25
CA ARG A 93 8.15 3.74 4.19
C ARG A 93 6.77 3.17 4.54
N ALA A 94 5.99 3.92 5.31
CA ALA A 94 4.61 3.56 5.65
C ALA A 94 3.72 3.37 4.40
N GLU A 95 4.00 4.07 3.31
CA GLU A 95 3.28 3.90 2.04
C GLU A 95 3.60 2.58 1.31
N ASP A 96 4.75 1.96 1.59
CA ASP A 96 5.19 0.71 0.96
C ASP A 96 4.94 -0.51 1.86
N ILE A 97 4.76 -0.34 3.17
CA ILE A 97 4.79 -1.47 4.13
C ILE A 97 3.71 -2.52 3.87
N TYR A 98 2.50 -2.09 3.51
CA TYR A 98 1.41 -3.00 3.14
C TYR A 98 1.66 -3.69 1.79
N PHE A 99 2.40 -3.05 0.88
CA PHE A 99 2.82 -3.72 -0.34
C PHE A 99 3.85 -4.82 -0.02
N TRP A 100 4.83 -4.51 0.84
CA TRP A 100 5.81 -5.48 1.34
C TRP A 100 5.17 -6.69 2.01
N SER A 101 4.17 -6.47 2.87
CA SER A 101 3.47 -7.56 3.56
C SER A 101 2.71 -8.50 2.62
N THR A 102 2.42 -8.06 1.39
CA THR A 102 1.74 -8.89 0.37
C THR A 102 2.68 -9.59 -0.61
N MET A 103 3.98 -9.21 -0.65
CA MET A 103 4.98 -9.87 -1.49
C MET A 103 5.12 -11.39 -1.29
N PRO A 104 4.99 -11.96 -0.07
CA PRO A 104 5.00 -13.41 0.12
C PRO A 104 4.01 -14.15 -0.81
N ASN A 105 2.87 -13.52 -1.09
CA ASN A 105 1.80 -14.11 -1.91
C ASN A 105 2.07 -13.99 -3.41
N ALA A 106 3.16 -13.36 -3.83
CA ALA A 106 3.42 -13.06 -5.22
C ALA A 106 3.77 -14.32 -6.04
N GLN A 107 3.14 -14.44 -7.20
CA GLN A 107 3.38 -15.49 -8.18
C GLN A 107 4.32 -14.98 -9.27
N ARG A 108 5.40 -15.74 -9.53
CA ARG A 108 6.33 -15.42 -10.60
C ARG A 108 5.68 -15.69 -11.96
N ILE A 109 5.54 -14.63 -12.77
CA ILE A 109 4.95 -14.71 -14.12
C ILE A 109 6.00 -14.65 -15.24
N TYR A 110 7.15 -14.04 -14.98
CA TYR A 110 8.32 -14.07 -15.86
C TYR A 110 9.58 -14.28 -15.03
N GLN A 111 10.54 -15.03 -15.56
CA GLN A 111 11.82 -15.33 -14.89
C GLN A 111 12.96 -15.36 -15.91
N ASP A 112 14.16 -15.04 -15.44
CA ASP A 112 15.42 -15.14 -16.20
C ASP A 112 15.40 -14.34 -17.51
N LEU A 113 14.70 -13.19 -17.51
CA LEU A 113 14.72 -12.27 -18.64
C LEU A 113 16.03 -11.51 -18.63
N THR A 114 16.98 -11.88 -19.50
CA THR A 114 18.29 -11.23 -19.55
C THR A 114 18.28 -10.02 -20.47
N THR A 115 19.21 -9.09 -20.21
CA THR A 115 19.46 -7.91 -21.04
C THR A 115 19.86 -8.21 -22.48
N GLU A 116 20.22 -9.46 -22.79
CA GLU A 116 20.47 -9.91 -24.17
C GLU A 116 19.19 -9.95 -25.02
N PHE A 117 18.03 -10.13 -24.38
CA PHE A 117 16.75 -10.33 -25.07
C PHE A 117 15.70 -9.27 -24.73
N THR A 118 15.86 -8.55 -23.62
CA THR A 118 14.87 -7.58 -23.13
C THR A 118 15.57 -6.48 -22.38
N ASP A 119 15.27 -5.21 -22.69
CA ASP A 119 15.73 -4.08 -21.89
C ASP A 119 14.75 -3.76 -20.76
N LEU A 120 15.26 -3.29 -19.62
CA LEU A 120 14.45 -3.00 -18.44
C LEU A 120 13.40 -1.90 -18.70
N GLU A 121 13.74 -0.90 -19.52
CA GLU A 121 12.84 0.22 -19.84
C GLU A 121 11.61 -0.25 -20.63
N GLY A 122 11.81 -1.11 -21.62
CA GLY A 122 10.76 -1.78 -22.39
C GLY A 122 9.92 -2.69 -21.52
N LEU A 123 10.54 -3.45 -20.61
CA LEU A 123 9.82 -4.29 -19.66
C LEU A 123 8.92 -3.47 -18.72
N ILE A 124 9.42 -2.36 -18.18
CA ILE A 124 8.64 -1.44 -17.34
C ILE A 124 7.44 -0.91 -18.15
N LYS A 125 7.64 -0.41 -19.37
CA LYS A 125 6.55 0.09 -20.23
C LYS A 125 5.49 -0.98 -20.48
N LYS A 126 5.91 -2.22 -20.74
CA LYS A 126 5.00 -3.36 -20.90
C LYS A 126 4.19 -3.60 -19.63
N MET A 127 4.83 -3.67 -18.47
CA MET A 127 4.15 -3.89 -17.19
C MET A 127 3.19 -2.75 -16.81
N LYS A 128 3.52 -1.50 -17.18
CA LYS A 128 2.58 -0.36 -17.09
C LYS A 128 1.34 -0.59 -17.96
N SER A 129 1.53 -0.96 -19.23
CA SER A 129 0.42 -1.17 -20.18
C SER A 129 -0.47 -2.36 -19.84
N GLU A 130 0.07 -3.40 -19.22
CA GLU A 130 -0.66 -4.59 -18.79
C GLU A 130 -1.33 -4.43 -17.43
N GLY A 131 -1.19 -3.28 -16.78
CA GLY A 131 -1.79 -3.02 -15.47
C GLY A 131 -1.22 -3.90 -14.36
N LEU A 132 0.09 -4.19 -14.39
CA LEU A 132 0.72 -5.07 -13.39
C LEU A 132 0.43 -4.58 -11.97
N THR A 133 0.02 -5.51 -11.10
CA THR A 133 0.09 -5.34 -9.64
C THR A 133 1.07 -6.38 -9.11
N GLY A 134 2.20 -5.92 -8.56
CA GLY A 134 3.34 -6.77 -8.26
C GLY A 134 4.64 -6.02 -8.45
N PHE A 135 5.73 -6.72 -8.75
CA PHE A 135 7.05 -6.10 -8.80
C PHE A 135 7.96 -6.74 -9.83
N ILE A 136 8.91 -5.96 -10.32
CA ILE A 136 10.04 -6.45 -11.11
C ILE A 136 11.24 -6.54 -10.17
N GLU A 137 11.83 -7.70 -10.06
CA GLU A 137 13.13 -7.92 -9.43
C GLU A 137 14.22 -7.86 -10.48
N VAL A 138 15.26 -7.08 -10.18
CA VAL A 138 16.38 -6.77 -11.06
C VAL A 138 17.66 -7.15 -10.36
N VAL A 139 18.43 -8.03 -10.99
CA VAL A 139 19.79 -8.40 -10.59
C VAL A 139 20.74 -7.85 -11.63
N ILE A 140 21.67 -6.98 -11.24
CA ILE A 140 22.67 -6.39 -12.14
C ILE A 140 23.88 -7.33 -12.18
N GLY A 141 24.30 -7.72 -13.39
CA GLY A 141 25.25 -8.82 -13.59
C GLY A 141 26.57 -8.67 -12.82
N ASP A 142 27.33 -7.62 -13.14
CA ASP A 142 28.70 -7.45 -12.62
C ASP A 142 28.81 -6.43 -11.47
N ALA A 143 27.71 -5.76 -11.11
CA ALA A 143 27.74 -4.60 -10.22
C ALA A 143 27.37 -4.89 -8.75
N ASN A 144 27.08 -6.14 -8.37
CA ASN A 144 26.47 -6.51 -7.07
C ASN A 144 25.22 -5.66 -6.73
N GLY A 145 24.60 -5.06 -7.74
CA GLY A 145 23.48 -4.16 -7.58
C GLY A 145 22.19 -4.91 -7.76
N GLU A 146 21.27 -4.74 -6.82
CA GLU A 146 19.92 -5.31 -6.91
C GLU A 146 18.89 -4.20 -6.77
N GLY A 147 17.74 -4.42 -7.41
CA GLY A 147 16.61 -3.51 -7.41
C GLY A 147 15.28 -4.24 -7.44
N LEU A 148 14.28 -3.64 -6.82
CA LEU A 148 12.87 -3.99 -6.96
C LEU A 148 12.13 -2.77 -7.47
N ILE A 149 11.24 -2.93 -8.44
CA ILE A 149 10.33 -1.87 -8.91
C ILE A 149 8.91 -2.31 -8.62
N PHE A 150 8.16 -1.52 -7.87
CA PHE A 150 6.80 -1.83 -7.44
C PHE A 150 5.78 -1.26 -8.41
N PHE A 151 4.77 -2.07 -8.70
CA PHE A 151 3.67 -1.74 -9.58
C PHE A 151 2.34 -1.94 -8.85
N ASN A 152 1.46 -0.96 -8.98
CA ASN A 152 0.06 -1.03 -8.59
C ASN A 152 -0.81 -0.64 -9.78
N ASN A 153 -1.54 -1.61 -10.35
CA ASN A 153 -2.36 -1.43 -11.54
C ASN A 153 -1.64 -0.69 -12.69
N GLY A 154 -0.37 -1.03 -12.93
CA GLY A 154 0.47 -0.43 -13.97
C GLY A 154 1.06 0.94 -13.63
N GLN A 155 0.75 1.51 -12.46
CA GLN A 155 1.48 2.67 -11.94
C GLN A 155 2.70 2.21 -11.14
N VAL A 156 3.83 2.88 -11.30
CA VAL A 156 5.01 2.62 -10.47
C VAL A 156 4.80 3.34 -9.13
N SER A 157 4.71 2.57 -8.04
CA SER A 157 4.48 3.11 -6.69
C SER A 157 5.76 3.33 -5.89
N GLY A 158 6.88 2.80 -6.38
CA GLY A 158 8.19 2.93 -5.75
C GLY A 158 9.13 1.80 -6.15
N GLY A 159 10.17 1.58 -5.36
CA GLY A 159 11.11 0.49 -5.57
C GLY A 159 12.15 0.42 -4.47
N SER A 160 12.81 -0.71 -4.28
CA SER A 160 13.87 -0.88 -3.28
C SER A 160 15.19 -1.15 -3.98
N TYR A 161 16.24 -0.39 -3.64
CA TYR A 161 17.50 -0.42 -4.36
C TYR A 161 18.67 -0.65 -3.41
N SER A 162 19.64 -1.43 -3.85
CA SER A 162 20.87 -1.73 -3.08
C SER A 162 21.72 -0.53 -2.66
N TRP A 163 21.53 0.62 -3.30
CA TRP A 163 22.18 1.89 -2.95
C TRP A 163 21.25 2.91 -2.28
N GLY A 164 19.98 2.54 -2.05
CA GLY A 164 18.99 3.40 -1.42
C GLY A 164 19.03 3.33 0.10
N SER A 165 18.30 4.24 0.74
CA SER A 165 17.94 4.15 2.15
C SER A 165 16.44 3.87 2.28
N GLY A 166 16.05 3.09 3.30
CA GLY A 166 14.67 2.65 3.50
C GLY A 166 13.61 3.75 3.66
N ASP A 167 14.05 4.98 3.91
CA ASP A 167 13.24 6.19 4.04
C ASP A 167 13.33 7.13 2.83
N SER A 168 14.18 6.84 1.83
CA SER A 168 14.35 7.75 0.71
C SER A 168 13.05 7.84 -0.06
N ARG A 169 12.66 9.06 -0.44
CA ARG A 169 11.68 9.27 -1.50
C ARG A 169 12.31 8.67 -2.75
N ARG A 170 11.94 7.43 -3.05
CA ARG A 170 12.40 6.66 -4.21
C ARG A 170 11.85 7.34 -5.46
N GLU A 171 12.55 8.37 -5.89
CA GLU A 171 12.20 9.27 -7.00
C GLU A 171 12.54 8.60 -8.34
N GLU A 172 12.03 9.18 -9.44
CA GLU A 172 12.29 8.69 -10.80
C GLU A 172 13.79 8.49 -11.09
N GLU A 173 14.67 9.26 -10.43
CA GLU A 173 16.12 9.17 -10.52
C GLU A 173 16.70 7.79 -10.14
N ASP A 174 16.18 7.12 -9.10
CA ASP A 174 16.67 5.79 -8.69
C ASP A 174 16.28 4.71 -9.69
N GLN A 175 15.06 4.83 -10.26
CA GLN A 175 14.61 3.95 -11.32
C GLN A 175 15.43 4.16 -12.60
N GLU A 176 15.72 5.42 -12.96
CA GLU A 176 16.58 5.77 -14.10
C GLU A 176 17.99 5.23 -13.92
N LYS A 177 18.56 5.36 -12.71
CA LYS A 177 19.86 4.80 -12.36
C LYS A 177 19.88 3.28 -12.47
N LEU A 178 18.84 2.58 -12.00
CA LEU A 178 18.72 1.13 -12.15
C LEU A 178 18.66 0.73 -13.63
N VAL A 179 17.89 1.44 -14.45
CA VAL A 179 17.85 1.23 -15.91
C VAL A 179 19.22 1.42 -16.53
N GLN A 180 19.93 2.50 -16.17
CA GLN A 180 21.27 2.77 -16.71
C GLN A 180 22.27 1.67 -16.33
N LEU A 181 22.28 1.24 -15.07
CA LEU A 181 23.16 0.17 -14.60
C LEU A 181 22.94 -1.15 -15.34
N THR A 182 21.68 -1.50 -15.64
CA THR A 182 21.38 -2.71 -16.43
C THR A 182 21.78 -2.57 -17.90
N LYS A 183 21.81 -1.36 -18.46
CA LYS A 183 22.33 -1.11 -19.80
C LYS A 183 23.86 -1.25 -19.85
N ASP A 184 24.55 -0.79 -18.81
CA ASP A 184 26.02 -0.78 -18.76
C ASP A 184 26.63 -2.12 -18.38
N HIS A 185 26.00 -2.85 -17.44
CA HIS A 185 26.54 -4.08 -16.85
C HIS A 185 25.74 -5.33 -17.17
N GLY A 186 24.65 -5.19 -17.93
CA GLY A 186 23.68 -6.26 -18.12
C GLY A 186 22.91 -6.60 -16.84
N GLY A 187 21.97 -7.51 -16.95
CA GLY A 187 21.19 -7.97 -15.81
C GLY A 187 20.19 -9.06 -16.15
N ALA A 188 19.57 -9.58 -15.10
CA ALA A 188 18.45 -10.51 -15.17
C ALA A 188 17.23 -9.91 -14.48
N PHE A 189 16.06 -10.10 -15.08
CA PHE A 189 14.80 -9.60 -14.58
C PHE A 189 13.83 -10.74 -14.30
N HIS A 190 13.12 -10.60 -13.20
CA HIS A 190 12.04 -11.50 -12.83
C HIS A 190 10.80 -10.68 -12.48
N VAL A 191 9.62 -11.16 -12.87
CA VAL A 191 8.37 -10.43 -12.65
C VAL A 191 7.46 -11.21 -11.72
N SER A 192 7.28 -10.63 -10.53
CA SER A 192 6.19 -10.73 -9.56
C SER A 192 4.81 -10.26 -10.03
N ARG A 193 3.78 -11.11 -10.11
CA ARG A 193 2.40 -10.65 -9.97
C ARG A 193 1.87 -11.04 -8.60
N ILE A 194 1.28 -10.09 -7.89
CA ILE A 194 0.54 -10.41 -6.67
C ILE A 194 -0.88 -10.81 -7.10
N PRO A 195 -1.26 -12.09 -6.96
CA PRO A 195 -2.60 -12.54 -7.32
C PRO A 195 -3.62 -11.83 -6.42
N MET A 196 -4.65 -11.27 -7.03
CA MET A 196 -5.84 -10.85 -6.29
C MET A 196 -6.71 -12.09 -6.09
N ASP A 197 -6.29 -12.96 -5.18
CA ASP A 197 -7.07 -14.12 -4.80
C ASP A 197 -8.15 -13.69 -3.80
N GLU A 198 -9.41 -13.83 -4.22
CA GLU A 198 -10.63 -13.70 -3.38
C GLU A 198 -10.67 -14.70 -2.20
N LYS A 199 -9.66 -15.57 -2.05
CA LYS A 199 -9.63 -16.71 -1.12
C LYS A 199 -8.70 -16.57 0.08
N ASN A 200 -7.80 -15.60 0.12
CA ASN A 200 -6.98 -15.34 1.33
C ASN A 200 -7.68 -14.45 2.37
N ILE A 201 -8.98 -14.17 2.17
CA ILE A 201 -9.84 -13.43 3.11
C ILE A 201 -10.52 -14.41 4.11
N ALA A 202 -10.30 -15.72 3.98
CA ALA A 202 -10.98 -16.73 4.78
C ALA A 202 -9.99 -17.74 5.40
N SER A 203 -9.08 -17.26 6.24
CA SER A 203 -8.39 -18.08 7.26
C SER A 203 -7.69 -17.13 8.24
N GLU A 204 -8.48 -16.48 9.10
CA GLU A 204 -8.13 -16.02 10.45
C GLU A 204 -9.29 -15.17 10.97
N THR A 205 -10.42 -15.84 11.23
CA THR A 205 -11.42 -15.35 12.18
C THR A 205 -11.87 -16.55 12.97
N ASP A 206 -11.39 -16.65 14.20
CA ASP A 206 -12.17 -17.02 15.38
C ASP A 206 -11.20 -16.99 16.57
N ASP A 207 -11.02 -15.81 17.16
CA ASP A 207 -11.18 -15.66 18.61
C ASP A 207 -11.15 -14.18 19.01
N ASP A 208 -12.37 -13.67 19.20
CA ASP A 208 -12.81 -12.96 20.40
C ASP A 208 -12.43 -11.48 20.66
N LEU A 209 -13.49 -10.75 21.07
CA LEU A 209 -13.56 -9.45 21.79
C LEU A 209 -13.32 -8.17 20.94
N ASN A 210 -14.09 -7.08 21.04
CA ASN A 210 -15.31 -6.66 21.75
C ASN A 210 -15.74 -5.30 21.11
N PRO A 211 -16.97 -4.80 21.32
CA PRO A 211 -17.50 -3.61 20.65
C PRO A 211 -17.06 -2.29 21.30
N GLU A 212 -16.94 -1.27 20.45
CA GLU A 212 -16.84 0.17 20.75
C GLU A 212 -15.53 0.71 21.35
N GLU A 213 -14.62 1.15 20.46
CA GLU A 213 -13.91 2.42 20.66
C GLU A 213 -14.36 3.41 19.59
N VAL A 214 -15.01 4.49 20.02
CA VAL A 214 -15.44 5.60 19.17
C VAL A 214 -14.19 6.42 18.83
N LEU A 215 -13.64 6.20 17.64
CA LEU A 215 -12.62 7.09 17.08
C LEU A 215 -13.30 8.44 16.76
N GLU A 216 -12.96 9.48 17.53
CA GLU A 216 -13.49 10.86 17.38
C GLU A 216 -12.96 11.59 16.13
N LYS A 217 -12.14 10.94 15.29
CA LYS A 217 -11.67 11.48 14.01
C LYS A 217 -11.78 10.45 12.91
N PRO A 218 -11.99 10.88 11.65
CA PRO A 218 -12.08 9.94 10.55
C PRO A 218 -10.75 9.24 10.36
N SER A 219 -10.79 7.92 10.20
CA SER A 219 -9.63 7.12 9.87
C SER A 219 -9.05 7.60 8.53
N THR A 220 -7.72 7.59 8.44
CA THR A 220 -6.98 7.94 7.22
C THR A 220 -7.47 7.14 6.00
N ARG A 221 -7.93 5.91 6.24
CA ARG A 221 -8.49 5.02 5.22
C ARG A 221 -9.80 5.55 4.65
N ILE A 222 -10.72 6.04 5.49
CA ILE A 222 -11.98 6.65 5.02
C ILE A 222 -11.75 7.96 4.31
N VAL A 223 -10.84 8.81 4.81
CA VAL A 223 -10.47 10.05 4.11
C VAL A 223 -9.94 9.72 2.71
N THR A 224 -9.03 8.75 2.61
CA THR A 224 -8.47 8.31 1.31
C THR A 224 -9.54 7.71 0.40
N ALA A 225 -10.47 6.92 0.95
CA ALA A 225 -11.60 6.38 0.20
C ALA A 225 -12.47 7.52 -0.38
N MET A 226 -12.77 8.53 0.42
CA MET A 226 -13.55 9.69 -0.03
C MET A 226 -12.79 10.54 -1.05
N GLU A 227 -11.48 10.75 -0.89
CA GLU A 227 -10.62 11.44 -1.87
C GLU A 227 -10.74 10.80 -3.26
N GLU A 228 -10.57 9.48 -3.32
CA GLU A 228 -10.60 8.76 -4.59
C GLU A 228 -12.00 8.75 -5.22
N MET A 229 -13.06 8.63 -4.42
CA MET A 229 -14.43 8.74 -4.93
C MET A 229 -14.67 10.12 -5.53
N MET A 230 -14.26 11.18 -4.83
CA MET A 230 -14.42 12.56 -5.26
C MET A 230 -13.62 12.85 -6.53
N ALA A 231 -12.38 12.35 -6.63
CA ALA A 231 -11.57 12.48 -7.85
C ALA A 231 -12.21 11.78 -9.05
N ILE A 232 -12.76 10.57 -8.86
CA ILE A 232 -13.50 9.86 -9.92
C ILE A 232 -14.74 10.66 -10.34
N PHE A 233 -15.45 11.25 -9.39
CA PHE A 233 -16.62 12.07 -9.67
C PHE A 233 -16.25 13.36 -10.41
N GLU A 234 -15.23 14.08 -9.96
CA GLU A 234 -14.71 15.30 -10.58
C GLU A 234 -14.33 15.06 -12.04
N ARG A 235 -13.59 13.98 -12.33
CA ARG A 235 -13.23 13.59 -13.69
C ARG A 235 -14.45 13.22 -14.53
N THR A 236 -15.43 12.56 -13.93
CA THR A 236 -16.68 12.18 -14.61
C THR A 236 -17.48 13.41 -15.01
N VAL A 237 -17.62 14.37 -14.10
CA VAL A 237 -18.32 15.64 -14.35
C VAL A 237 -17.54 16.46 -15.37
N SER A 238 -16.22 16.63 -15.20
CA SER A 238 -15.35 17.42 -16.08
C SER A 238 -15.32 16.91 -17.53
N ALA A 239 -15.60 15.62 -17.76
CA ALA A 239 -15.71 15.06 -19.09
C ALA A 239 -17.02 15.42 -19.82
N GLN A 240 -18.03 15.96 -19.12
CA GLN A 240 -19.29 16.39 -19.72
C GLN A 240 -19.14 17.76 -20.42
N LYS A 241 -19.79 17.90 -21.58
CA LYS A 241 -19.66 19.11 -22.41
C LYS A 241 -20.48 20.32 -21.92
N ASN A 242 -21.45 20.12 -21.03
CA ASN A 242 -22.44 21.14 -20.62
C ASN A 242 -22.54 21.26 -19.09
N ILE A 243 -21.44 21.62 -18.43
CA ILE A 243 -21.42 21.83 -16.97
C ILE A 243 -21.70 23.32 -16.69
N PRO A 244 -22.65 23.66 -15.81
CA PRO A 244 -23.07 25.05 -15.60
C PRO A 244 -22.03 25.96 -14.91
N SER A 245 -21.04 25.41 -14.22
CA SER A 245 -19.91 26.12 -13.60
C SER A 245 -18.75 25.14 -13.34
N ASP A 246 -17.62 25.62 -12.82
CA ASP A 246 -16.53 24.73 -12.39
C ASP A 246 -16.97 23.78 -11.26
N PHE A 247 -16.28 22.63 -11.16
CA PHE A 247 -16.62 21.55 -10.23
C PHE A 247 -16.58 22.01 -8.77
N ALA A 248 -15.57 22.81 -8.38
CA ALA A 248 -15.43 23.31 -7.02
C ALA A 248 -16.62 24.19 -6.61
N THR A 249 -17.11 25.05 -7.52
CA THR A 249 -18.32 25.86 -7.30
C THR A 249 -19.57 24.99 -7.10
N LEU A 250 -19.74 23.93 -7.90
CA LEU A 250 -20.88 23.01 -7.78
C LEU A 250 -20.84 22.21 -6.48
N LEU A 251 -19.66 21.71 -6.13
CA LEU A 251 -19.41 20.94 -4.92
C LEU A 251 -19.65 21.80 -3.67
N ASN A 252 -19.08 23.00 -3.61
CA ASN A 252 -19.26 23.91 -2.47
C ASN A 252 -20.72 24.34 -2.32
N ARG A 253 -21.45 24.59 -3.41
CA ARG A 253 -22.88 24.88 -3.33
C ARG A 253 -23.66 23.71 -2.71
N LYS A 254 -23.37 22.48 -3.14
CA LYS A 254 -24.01 21.28 -2.58
C LYS A 254 -23.68 21.09 -1.10
N PHE A 255 -22.45 21.36 -0.71
CA PHE A 255 -22.02 21.29 0.70
C PHE A 255 -22.71 22.34 1.58
N VAL A 256 -22.92 23.57 1.09
CA VAL A 256 -23.72 24.59 1.82
C VAL A 256 -25.16 24.12 2.05
N GLU A 257 -25.78 23.47 1.06
CA GLU A 257 -27.14 22.91 1.20
C GLU A 257 -27.21 21.77 2.24
N LYS A 258 -26.08 21.10 2.51
CA LYS A 258 -25.97 19.99 3.46
C LYS A 258 -25.41 20.39 4.83
N ALA A 259 -24.91 21.61 4.98
CA ALA A 259 -24.27 22.11 6.21
C ALA A 259 -25.21 22.08 7.43
N ASP A 260 -26.52 22.27 7.24
CA ASP A 260 -27.50 22.18 8.34
C ASP A 260 -27.55 20.78 8.98
N ARG A 261 -27.25 19.73 8.19
CA ARG A 261 -27.27 18.33 8.61
C ARG A 261 -25.87 17.78 8.90
N TYR A 262 -24.87 18.28 8.19
CA TYR A 262 -23.46 17.88 8.30
C TYR A 262 -22.60 19.16 8.44
N PRO A 263 -22.46 19.71 9.67
CA PRO A 263 -21.80 21.00 9.89
C PRO A 263 -20.37 21.09 9.35
N PHE A 264 -19.61 19.98 9.37
CA PHE A 264 -18.25 19.90 8.85
C PHE A 264 -18.13 20.20 7.35
N LEU A 265 -19.24 20.07 6.59
CA LEU A 265 -19.29 20.42 5.17
C LEU A 265 -19.42 21.93 4.93
N ASP A 266 -19.69 22.75 5.94
CA ASP A 266 -19.77 24.20 5.78
C ASP A 266 -18.42 24.75 5.24
N PRO A 267 -18.39 25.30 4.01
CA PRO A 267 -17.17 25.85 3.46
C PRO A 267 -16.59 27.03 4.26
N PHE A 268 -17.41 27.67 5.12
CA PHE A 268 -16.99 28.77 6.00
C PHE A 268 -16.37 28.29 7.32
N ALA A 269 -16.71 27.09 7.80
CA ALA A 269 -16.13 26.49 9.00
C ALA A 269 -14.71 25.95 8.74
N ALA A 270 -14.36 25.71 7.47
CA ALA A 270 -13.04 25.26 7.02
C ALA A 270 -12.58 23.89 7.57
N GLU A 271 -13.48 23.11 8.17
CA GLU A 271 -13.23 21.76 8.71
C GLU A 271 -13.02 20.72 7.61
N PHE A 272 -13.75 20.82 6.49
CA PHE A 272 -13.58 19.98 5.31
C PHE A 272 -13.21 20.84 4.10
N LYS A 273 -12.12 20.49 3.42
CA LYS A 273 -11.72 21.12 2.16
C LYS A 273 -11.31 20.08 1.14
N TYR A 274 -11.89 20.18 -0.05
CA TYR A 274 -11.47 19.40 -1.20
C TYR A 274 -10.81 20.29 -2.25
N ALA A 275 -9.57 20.01 -2.60
CA ALA A 275 -8.83 20.70 -3.64
C ALA A 275 -7.72 19.78 -4.19
N GLU A 276 -7.44 19.87 -5.49
CA GLU A 276 -6.37 19.08 -6.13
C GLU A 276 -6.51 17.57 -5.88
N GLU A 277 -7.75 17.05 -5.94
CA GLU A 277 -8.06 15.64 -5.64
C GLU A 277 -7.72 15.18 -4.21
N LYS A 278 -7.52 16.13 -3.29
CA LYS A 278 -7.18 15.88 -1.89
C LYS A 278 -8.19 16.47 -0.92
N ILE A 279 -8.46 15.74 0.16
CA ILE A 279 -9.28 16.15 1.28
C ILE A 279 -8.36 16.58 2.42
N LYS A 280 -8.50 17.82 2.84
CA LYS A 280 -7.99 18.29 4.14
C LYS A 280 -9.16 18.29 5.10
N PHE A 281 -9.02 17.52 6.17
CA PHE A 281 -10.02 17.40 7.22
C PHE A 281 -9.42 17.77 8.58
N ASP A 282 -10.04 18.73 9.26
CA ASP A 282 -9.61 19.25 10.57
C ASP A 282 -10.79 19.32 11.57
N GLY A 283 -11.85 18.53 11.33
CA GLY A 283 -13.01 18.42 12.23
C GLY A 283 -12.96 17.18 13.13
N ASP A 284 -13.92 17.08 14.05
CA ASP A 284 -14.07 15.97 15.01
C ASP A 284 -15.27 15.06 14.63
N THR A 285 -15.46 14.84 13.33
CA THR A 285 -16.56 14.01 12.77
C THR A 285 -16.16 12.53 12.72
N THR A 286 -17.12 11.64 12.91
CA THR A 286 -16.90 10.19 12.79
C THR A 286 -16.74 9.73 11.34
N ASP A 287 -16.11 8.57 11.12
CA ASP A 287 -16.01 7.93 9.79
C ASP A 287 -17.36 7.77 9.10
N LYS A 288 -18.39 7.44 9.88
CA LYS A 288 -19.74 7.25 9.40
C LYS A 288 -20.36 8.55 8.91
N GLU A 289 -20.26 9.61 9.70
CA GLU A 289 -20.81 10.92 9.35
C GLU A 289 -20.07 11.54 8.17
N LEU A 290 -18.74 11.42 8.11
CA LEU A 290 -17.94 11.86 6.96
C LEU A 290 -18.41 11.16 5.68
N THR A 291 -18.48 9.82 5.72
CA THR A 291 -18.90 9.01 4.57
C THR A 291 -20.32 9.36 4.13
N GLN A 292 -21.25 9.50 5.07
CA GLN A 292 -22.64 9.83 4.75
C GLN A 292 -22.79 11.24 4.16
N GLY A 293 -22.14 12.24 4.74
CA GLY A 293 -22.22 13.62 4.26
C GLY A 293 -21.64 13.77 2.85
N VAL A 294 -20.47 13.18 2.59
CA VAL A 294 -19.82 13.21 1.27
C VAL A 294 -20.65 12.41 0.25
N LEU A 295 -21.08 11.19 0.59
CA LEU A 295 -21.84 10.34 -0.33
C LEU A 295 -23.19 10.95 -0.71
N GLU A 296 -23.95 11.47 0.25
CA GLU A 296 -25.25 12.10 0.01
C GLU A 296 -25.09 13.30 -0.93
N SER A 297 -24.06 14.13 -0.70
CA SER A 297 -23.72 15.27 -1.55
C SER A 297 -23.37 14.87 -2.97
N ILE A 298 -22.47 13.89 -3.14
CA ILE A 298 -22.04 13.41 -4.45
C ILE A 298 -23.20 12.77 -5.20
N LYS A 299 -24.02 11.97 -4.53
CA LYS A 299 -25.14 11.26 -5.17
C LYS A 299 -26.20 12.22 -5.68
N GLU A 300 -26.59 13.21 -4.90
CA GLU A 300 -27.54 14.24 -5.32
C GLU A 300 -26.96 15.09 -6.46
N LEU A 301 -25.70 15.51 -6.34
CA LEU A 301 -25.04 16.29 -7.38
C LEU A 301 -24.89 15.48 -8.69
N ALA A 302 -24.59 14.19 -8.61
CA ALA A 302 -24.52 13.30 -9.77
C ALA A 302 -25.89 13.12 -10.46
N ALA A 303 -26.99 13.15 -9.70
CA ALA A 303 -28.34 13.11 -10.25
C ALA A 303 -28.72 14.44 -10.93
N GLU A 304 -28.39 15.58 -10.31
CA GLU A 304 -28.62 16.92 -10.89
C GLU A 304 -27.87 17.15 -12.21
N LEU A 305 -26.68 16.54 -12.34
CA LEU A 305 -25.82 16.65 -13.52
C LEU A 305 -26.03 15.53 -14.55
N ASP A 306 -27.03 14.65 -14.35
CA ASP A 306 -27.27 13.46 -15.17
C ASP A 306 -26.00 12.60 -15.39
N ALA A 307 -25.11 12.61 -14.38
CA ALA A 307 -23.81 11.95 -14.40
C ALA A 307 -23.83 10.58 -13.70
N LEU A 308 -24.94 10.23 -13.03
CA LEU A 308 -25.04 9.09 -12.13
C LEU A 308 -24.70 7.74 -12.79
N THR A 309 -25.13 7.51 -14.04
CA THR A 309 -24.82 6.28 -14.78
C THR A 309 -23.33 6.17 -15.11
N GLN A 310 -22.74 7.25 -15.64
CA GLN A 310 -21.33 7.27 -15.99
C GLN A 310 -20.44 7.19 -14.74
N PHE A 311 -20.85 7.88 -13.67
CA PHE A 311 -20.17 7.86 -12.39
C PHE A 311 -20.16 6.45 -11.80
N LYS A 312 -21.29 5.76 -11.77
CA LYS A 312 -21.37 4.34 -11.35
C LYS A 312 -20.43 3.45 -12.15
N SER A 313 -20.40 3.62 -13.47
CA SER A 313 -19.52 2.86 -14.36
C SER A 313 -18.04 3.10 -14.04
N ASN A 314 -17.66 4.33 -13.73
CA ASN A 314 -16.28 4.71 -13.41
C ASN A 314 -15.88 4.30 -11.98
N LEU A 315 -16.86 4.13 -11.09
CA LEU A 315 -16.65 3.82 -9.68
C LEU A 315 -16.57 2.31 -9.38
N VAL A 316 -16.72 1.44 -10.40
CA VAL A 316 -16.65 -0.03 -10.21
C VAL A 316 -15.35 -0.48 -9.53
N THR A 317 -14.21 0.07 -9.96
CA THR A 317 -12.89 -0.25 -9.38
C THR A 317 -12.77 0.24 -7.94
N TRP A 318 -13.32 1.43 -7.65
CA TRP A 318 -13.34 2.00 -6.31
C TRP A 318 -14.22 1.19 -5.35
N MET A 319 -15.43 0.79 -5.79
CA MET A 319 -16.33 -0.05 -4.99
C MET A 319 -15.71 -1.42 -4.66
N LYS A 320 -14.84 -1.93 -5.53
CA LYS A 320 -14.07 -3.16 -5.28
C LYS A 320 -12.93 -2.93 -4.28
N LYS A 321 -12.19 -1.81 -4.41
CA LYS A 321 -11.08 -1.42 -3.52
C LYS A 321 -11.54 -1.18 -2.08
N TYR A 322 -12.69 -0.53 -1.91
CA TYR A 322 -13.24 -0.14 -0.61
C TYR A 322 -14.48 -0.97 -0.23
N SER A 323 -14.46 -2.27 -0.54
CA SER A 323 -15.65 -3.13 -0.40
C SER A 323 -16.08 -3.35 1.06
N GLU A 324 -15.16 -3.24 2.01
CA GLU A 324 -15.43 -3.34 3.44
C GLU A 324 -16.19 -2.09 3.92
N GLU A 325 -15.72 -0.91 3.52
CA GLU A 325 -16.31 0.38 3.81
C GLU A 325 -17.68 0.53 3.12
N VAL A 326 -17.80 0.04 1.89
CA VAL A 326 -19.08 -0.02 1.17
C VAL A 326 -20.12 -0.84 1.95
N LYS A 327 -19.71 -1.96 2.56
CA LYS A 327 -20.59 -2.78 3.41
C LYS A 327 -20.84 -2.13 4.77
N LEU A 328 -19.79 -1.62 5.42
CA LEU A 328 -19.81 -1.07 6.78
C LEU A 328 -20.68 0.19 6.85
N PHE A 329 -20.59 1.05 5.85
CA PHE A 329 -21.30 2.34 5.80
C PHE A 329 -22.51 2.34 4.86
N ASP A 330 -22.90 1.17 4.34
CA ASP A 330 -24.04 0.96 3.44
C ASP A 330 -24.02 1.91 2.22
N ILE A 331 -22.87 2.03 1.56
CA ILE A 331 -22.66 2.93 0.42
C ILE A 331 -23.45 2.42 -0.78
N LYS A 332 -24.58 3.09 -1.06
CA LYS A 332 -25.46 2.79 -2.19
C LYS A 332 -25.57 3.98 -3.13
N LEU A 333 -24.93 3.87 -4.30
CA LEU A 333 -25.07 4.83 -5.39
C LEU A 333 -26.23 4.49 -6.30
#